data_AF-A0A183BF50-F1
#
_entry.id   AF-A0A183BF50-F1
#
_cell.length_a   1.000
_cell.length_b   1.000
_cell.length_c   1.000
_cell.angle_alpha   90.00
_cell.angle_beta   90.00
_cell.angle_gamma   90.00
#
_symmetry.space_group_name_H-M   'P 1'
#
loop_
_entity.id
_entity.type
_entity.pdbx_description
1 polymer ?
#
loop_
_entity_poly.entity_id
_entity_poly.type
_entity_poly.pdbx_seq_one_letter_code
_entity_poly.pdbx_strand_id
1 'polypeptide(L)'
;MYHEVPTCHITTGYYVGFSFMMMRRYLDAIRTLSATLAYKSRASGLIAQRADLREYVNKQADQMSCLLGLCLTLSPMSSQGVMHKAAGDEAEFVSSFDIGCPKFITPEKPNYGKLEPQRQQMELFKLESSQQIELLRLRSFLKLYTNMPTSKLAAYMNSVSPVQKHRRRPCVNSNATEVAEPSTTST
;
A
#
# COMPACT_ATOMS: atom_id res chain seq x y z
N MET A 1 -1.15 3.68 35.06
CA MET A 1 -1.62 4.81 35.89
C MET A 1 -2.34 5.82 35.01
N TYR A 2 -3.56 5.51 34.56
CA TYR A 2 -4.66 6.38 34.07
C TYR A 2 -5.84 5.44 33.80
N HIS A 3 -7.08 5.87 34.05
CA HIS A 3 -8.26 5.09 33.69
C HIS A 3 -8.49 5.28 32.18
N GLU A 4 -8.45 4.20 31.39
CA GLU A 4 -8.64 4.30 29.94
C GLU A 4 -10.08 4.73 29.64
N VAL A 5 -10.22 5.87 28.95
CA VAL A 5 -11.51 6.35 28.46
C VAL A 5 -11.81 5.62 27.14
N PRO A 6 -12.86 4.78 27.05
CA PRO A 6 -13.07 3.92 25.89
C PRO A 6 -13.20 4.69 24.57
N THR A 7 -13.86 5.85 24.58
CA THR A 7 -14.01 6.71 23.40
C THR A 7 -12.67 7.24 22.90
N CYS A 8 -11.78 7.67 23.80
CA CYS A 8 -10.45 8.18 23.45
C CYS A 8 -9.59 7.09 22.80
N HIS A 9 -9.62 5.88 23.37
CA HIS A 9 -8.89 4.74 22.82
C HIS A 9 -9.35 4.40 21.38
N ILE A 10 -10.65 4.45 21.12
CA ILE A 10 -11.20 4.20 19.78
C ILE A 10 -10.77 5.28 18.78
N THR A 11 -10.92 6.55 19.12
CA THR A 11 -10.52 7.66 18.22
C THR A 11 -9.02 7.66 17.94
N THR A 12 -8.19 7.40 18.96
CA THR A 12 -6.74 7.30 18.80
C THR A 12 -6.37 6.14 17.88
N GLY A 13 -7.00 4.97 18.06
CA GLY A 13 -6.79 3.80 17.21
C GLY A 13 -7.17 4.07 15.74
N TYR A 14 -8.23 4.83 15.49
CA TYR A 14 -8.63 5.26 14.14
C TYR A 14 -7.55 6.12 13.47
N TYR A 15 -7.10 7.21 14.10
CA TYR A 15 -6.10 8.09 13.50
C TYR A 15 -4.73 7.42 13.34
N VAL A 16 -4.33 6.60 14.31
CA VAL A 16 -3.08 5.82 14.23
C VAL A 16 -3.17 4.81 13.08
N GLY A 17 -4.27 4.07 12.96
CA GLY A 17 -4.50 3.15 11.86
C GLY A 17 -4.45 3.83 10.49
N PHE A 18 -5.10 4.99 10.36
CA PHE A 18 -5.05 5.80 9.14
C PHE A 18 -3.63 6.27 8.81
N SER A 19 -2.86 6.74 9.80
CA SER A 19 -1.47 7.16 9.60
C SER A 19 -0.57 6.02 9.12
N PHE A 20 -0.75 4.80 9.64
CA PHE A 20 0.02 3.64 9.18
C PHE A 20 -0.33 3.21 7.75
N MET A 21 -1.59 3.38 7.33
CA MET A 21 -2.01 3.17 5.94
C MET A 21 -1.27 4.12 5.00
N MET A 22 -1.20 5.42 5.34
CA MET A 22 -0.49 6.44 4.54
C MET A 22 1.04 6.27 4.57
N MET A 23 1.61 5.62 5.60
CA MET A 23 3.05 5.29 5.68
C MET A 23 3.42 3.96 4.99
N ARG A 24 2.51 3.33 4.23
CA ARG A 24 2.71 2.03 3.56
C ARG A 24 2.95 0.84 4.51
N ARG A 25 2.66 0.98 5.80
CA ARG A 25 2.79 -0.10 6.81
C ARG A 25 1.45 -0.82 7.01
N TYR A 26 0.94 -1.45 5.96
CA TYR A 26 -0.40 -2.05 5.97
C TYR A 26 -0.57 -3.17 7.01
N LEU A 27 0.47 -3.97 7.28
CA LEU A 27 0.39 -5.05 8.28
C LEU A 27 0.19 -4.51 9.71
N ASP A 28 0.86 -3.41 10.04
CA ASP A 28 0.71 -2.77 11.34
C ASP A 28 -0.63 -2.04 11.44
N ALA A 29 -1.06 -1.39 10.34
CA ALA A 29 -2.39 -0.79 10.25
C ALA A 29 -3.51 -1.83 10.49
N ILE A 30 -3.43 -3.00 9.85
CA ILE A 30 -4.39 -4.10 10.03
C ILE A 30 -4.46 -4.52 11.49
N ARG A 31 -3.30 -4.70 12.14
CA ARG A 31 -3.23 -5.10 13.56
C ARG A 31 -3.85 -4.04 14.47
N THR A 32 -3.54 -2.76 14.26
CA THR A 32 -4.08 -1.67 15.08
C THR A 32 -5.59 -1.48 14.88
N LEU A 33 -6.07 -1.48 13.62
CA LEU A 33 -7.49 -1.33 13.30
C LEU A 33 -8.33 -2.49 13.83
N SER A 34 -7.88 -3.73 13.62
CA SER A 34 -8.57 -4.92 14.14
C SER A 34 -8.58 -4.98 15.67
N ALA A 35 -7.47 -4.64 16.33
CA ALA A 35 -7.41 -4.56 17.79
C ALA A 35 -8.37 -3.49 18.35
N THR A 36 -8.47 -2.34 17.69
CA THR A 36 -9.36 -1.24 18.08
C THR A 36 -10.85 -1.61 17.88
N LEU A 37 -11.19 -2.28 16.77
CA LEU A 37 -12.55 -2.80 16.52
C LEU A 37 -12.94 -3.88 17.54
N ALA A 38 -12.02 -4.79 17.88
CA ALA A 38 -12.23 -5.79 18.92
C ALA A 38 -12.40 -5.16 20.31
N TYR A 39 -11.70 -4.06 20.59
CA TYR A 39 -11.90 -3.28 21.81
C TYR A 39 -13.29 -2.61 21.83
N LYS A 40 -13.73 -1.99 20.74
CA LYS A 40 -15.08 -1.40 20.60
C LYS A 40 -16.19 -2.43 20.86
N SER A 41 -16.05 -3.64 20.34
CA SER A 41 -17.01 -4.73 20.57
C SER A 41 -17.16 -5.07 22.05
N ARG A 42 -16.03 -5.16 22.77
CA ARG A 42 -15.99 -5.45 24.22
C ARG A 42 -16.48 -4.30 25.09
N ALA A 43 -16.20 -3.06 24.70
CA ALA A 43 -16.55 -1.86 25.46
C ALA A 43 -17.95 -1.31 25.16
N SER A 44 -18.75 -2.00 24.32
CA SER A 44 -20.06 -1.53 23.84
C SER A 44 -21.04 -1.20 24.97
N GLY A 45 -21.04 -1.97 26.07
CA GLY A 45 -21.92 -1.75 27.22
C GLY A 45 -21.61 -0.49 28.04
N LEU A 46 -20.33 -0.08 28.13
CA LEU A 46 -19.91 1.13 28.84
C LEU A 46 -20.22 2.40 28.03
N ILE A 47 -20.15 2.31 26.71
CA ILE A 47 -20.39 3.42 25.78
C ILE A 47 -21.90 3.70 25.62
N ALA A 48 -22.76 2.74 25.94
CA ALA A 48 -24.22 2.83 25.80
C ALA A 48 -24.88 3.90 26.68
N GLN A 49 -24.20 4.40 27.72
CA GLN A 49 -24.76 5.40 28.64
C GLN A 49 -24.94 6.79 28.01
N ARG A 50 -24.30 7.07 26.87
CA ARG A 50 -24.48 8.34 26.14
C ARG A 50 -24.74 8.09 24.66
N ALA A 51 -25.96 8.39 24.21
CA ALA A 51 -26.42 8.12 22.85
C ALA A 51 -25.58 8.85 21.78
N ASP A 52 -25.27 10.13 21.97
CA ASP A 52 -24.50 10.93 21.01
C ASP A 52 -23.09 10.37 20.76
N LEU A 53 -22.43 9.93 21.83
CA LEU A 53 -21.10 9.33 21.78
C LEU A 53 -21.13 7.94 21.11
N ARG A 54 -22.19 7.17 21.32
CA ARG A 54 -22.38 5.86 20.70
C ARG A 54 -22.51 5.99 19.18
N GLU A 55 -23.28 6.95 18.69
CA GLU A 55 -23.46 7.18 17.26
C GLU A 55 -22.13 7.62 16.60
N TYR A 56 -21.41 8.53 17.25
CA TYR A 56 -20.07 8.94 16.81
C TYR A 56 -19.07 7.77 16.74
N VAL A 57 -19.03 6.92 17.77
CA VAL A 57 -18.15 5.75 17.82
C VAL A 57 -18.54 4.70 16.78
N ASN A 58 -19.84 4.48 16.55
CA ASN A 58 -20.30 3.56 15.51
C ASN A 58 -19.89 4.04 14.12
N LYS A 59 -20.07 5.34 13.84
CA LYS A 59 -19.60 5.93 12.59
C LYS A 59 -18.11 5.73 12.38
N GLN A 60 -17.30 6.00 13.41
CA GLN A 60 -15.85 5.75 13.36
C GLN A 60 -15.52 4.26 13.15
N ALA A 61 -16.33 3.35 13.72
CA ALA A 61 -16.16 1.91 13.50
C ALA A 61 -16.46 1.49 12.06
N ASP A 62 -17.47 2.07 11.42
CA ASP A 62 -17.77 1.82 10.02
C ASP A 62 -16.63 2.35 9.12
N GLN A 63 -16.10 3.54 9.42
CA GLN A 63 -14.94 4.11 8.72
C GLN A 63 -13.68 3.24 8.88
N MET A 64 -13.38 2.77 10.10
CA MET A 64 -12.28 1.85 10.37
C MET A 64 -12.43 0.54 9.60
N SER A 65 -13.66 0.05 9.44
CA SER A 65 -13.95 -1.20 8.72
C SER A 65 -13.72 -1.04 7.21
N CYS A 66 -14.11 0.09 6.63
CA CYS A 66 -13.77 0.44 5.23
C CYS A 66 -12.25 0.51 5.02
N LEU A 67 -11.53 1.21 5.91
CA LEU A 67 -10.07 1.31 5.84
C LEU A 67 -9.36 -0.04 6.00
N LEU A 68 -9.88 -0.91 6.86
CA LEU A 68 -9.35 -2.26 7.04
C LEU A 68 -9.50 -3.09 5.76
N GLY A 69 -10.65 -2.99 5.07
CA GLY A 69 -10.87 -3.59 3.76
C GLY A 69 -9.83 -3.15 2.73
N LEU A 70 -9.56 -1.84 2.66
CA LEU A 70 -8.51 -1.28 1.79
C LEU A 70 -7.10 -1.77 2.16
N CYS A 71 -6.78 -1.88 3.44
CA CYS A 71 -5.46 -2.39 3.86
C CYS A 71 -5.29 -3.87 3.51
N LEU A 72 -6.36 -4.67 3.53
CA LEU A 72 -6.34 -6.07 3.16
C LEU A 72 -6.19 -6.28 1.65
N THR A 73 -6.80 -5.42 0.83
CA THR A 73 -6.64 -5.47 -0.64
C THR A 73 -5.19 -5.16 -1.06
N LEU A 74 -4.52 -4.25 -0.35
CA LEU A 74 -3.16 -3.79 -0.64
C LEU A 74 -2.05 -4.67 -0.03
N SER A 75 -2.38 -5.55 0.92
CA SER A 75 -1.37 -6.34 1.63
C SER A 75 -0.86 -7.55 0.81
N PRO A 76 0.47 -7.74 0.68
CA PRO A 76 1.06 -8.85 -0.08
C PRO A 76 0.92 -10.22 0.59
N MET A 77 0.39 -10.27 1.82
CA MET A 77 0.21 -11.50 2.59
C MET A 77 -1.05 -12.28 2.21
N SER A 78 -1.97 -11.68 1.46
CA SER A 78 -3.10 -12.39 0.86
C SER A 78 -2.58 -13.28 -0.29
N SER A 79 -2.02 -14.44 0.05
CA SER A 79 -1.50 -15.43 -0.90
C SER A 79 -2.60 -16.19 -1.64
N GLN A 80 -3.83 -15.67 -1.69
CA GLN A 80 -4.92 -16.27 -2.43
C GLN A 80 -5.33 -15.32 -3.53
N GLY A 81 -5.17 -15.76 -4.78
CA GLY A 81 -5.39 -15.02 -6.02
C GLY A 81 -6.84 -14.60 -6.29
N VAL A 82 -7.60 -14.20 -5.27
CA VAL A 82 -9.01 -13.80 -5.36
C VAL A 82 -9.24 -12.29 -5.24
N MET A 83 -8.24 -11.47 -4.92
CA MET A 83 -8.43 -10.01 -4.80
C MET A 83 -7.64 -9.17 -5.81
N HIS A 84 -6.83 -9.76 -6.69
CA HIS A 84 -6.29 -9.01 -7.84
C HIS A 84 -7.38 -8.61 -8.85
N LYS A 85 -8.58 -9.22 -8.79
CA LYS A 85 -9.77 -8.80 -9.56
C LYS A 85 -10.65 -7.79 -8.83
N ALA A 86 -10.51 -7.64 -7.51
CA ALA A 86 -11.17 -6.58 -6.73
C ALA A 86 -10.36 -5.27 -6.73
N ALA A 87 -9.13 -5.30 -7.24
CA ALA A 87 -8.35 -4.11 -7.60
C ALA A 87 -8.81 -3.47 -8.93
N GLY A 88 -9.91 -3.95 -9.51
CA GLY A 88 -10.35 -3.60 -10.87
C GLY A 88 -11.16 -2.32 -10.98
N ASP A 89 -11.86 -1.90 -9.92
CA ASP A 89 -12.68 -0.70 -9.96
C ASP A 89 -12.05 0.42 -9.13
N GLU A 90 -11.31 1.29 -9.82
CA GLU A 90 -10.74 2.51 -9.24
C GLU A 90 -11.81 3.35 -8.54
N ALA A 91 -13.06 3.28 -9.01
CA ALA A 91 -14.21 3.94 -8.43
C ALA A 91 -14.58 3.44 -7.02
N GLU A 92 -14.52 2.13 -6.77
CA GLU A 92 -14.83 1.55 -5.45
C GLU A 92 -13.72 1.83 -4.43
N PHE A 93 -12.48 1.91 -4.91
CA PHE A 93 -11.35 2.31 -4.09
C PHE A 93 -11.48 3.76 -3.61
N VAL A 94 -11.91 4.64 -4.51
CA VAL A 94 -12.19 6.06 -4.21
C VAL A 94 -13.35 6.19 -3.23
N SER A 95 -14.47 5.50 -3.47
CA SER A 95 -15.63 5.58 -2.57
C SER A 95 -15.31 5.04 -1.17
N SER A 96 -14.58 3.93 -1.08
CA SER A 96 -14.14 3.34 0.18
C SER A 96 -13.18 4.26 0.95
N PHE A 97 -12.28 4.95 0.23
CA PHE A 97 -11.38 5.93 0.84
C PHE A 97 -12.13 7.18 1.30
N ASP A 98 -13.08 7.69 0.53
CA ASP A 98 -13.91 8.85 0.91
C ASP A 98 -14.74 8.59 2.17
N ILE A 99 -15.24 7.36 2.33
CA ILE A 99 -15.96 6.94 3.55
C ILE A 99 -14.98 6.85 4.73
N GLY A 100 -13.84 6.17 4.53
CA GLY A 100 -12.89 5.85 5.60
C GLY A 100 -12.06 7.03 6.09
N CYS A 101 -11.80 8.02 5.24
CA CYS A 101 -10.83 9.06 5.54
C CYS A 101 -11.25 10.05 6.63
N PRO A 102 -10.28 10.52 7.43
CA PRO A 102 -10.51 11.62 8.33
C PRO A 102 -10.75 12.89 7.52
N LYS A 103 -11.48 13.84 8.10
CA LYS A 103 -11.62 15.17 7.51
C LYS A 103 -10.27 15.87 7.54
N PHE A 104 -9.72 16.16 6.37
CA PHE A 104 -8.46 16.88 6.24
C PHE A 104 -8.68 18.38 6.46
N ILE A 105 -7.74 19.01 7.17
CA ILE A 105 -7.79 20.45 7.46
C ILE A 105 -6.54 21.09 6.85
N THR A 106 -6.75 22.13 6.04
CA THR A 106 -5.66 22.97 5.55
C THR A 106 -5.56 24.20 6.47
N PRO A 107 -4.42 24.45 7.13
CA PRO A 107 -4.23 25.61 8.02
C PRO A 107 -4.06 26.94 7.27
N GLU A 108 -3.99 26.90 5.94
CA GLU A 108 -3.90 28.09 5.09
C GLU A 108 -5.26 28.81 5.01
N LYS A 109 -5.22 30.12 4.76
CA LYS A 109 -6.44 30.89 4.46
C LYS A 109 -7.18 30.26 3.29
N PRO A 110 -8.54 30.25 3.28
CA PRO A 110 -9.30 29.61 2.21
C PRO A 110 -8.92 30.22 0.86
N ASN A 111 -8.21 29.43 0.07
CA ASN A 111 -7.81 29.78 -1.28
C ASN A 111 -8.72 29.02 -2.24
N TYR A 112 -9.72 29.72 -2.78
CA TYR A 112 -10.78 29.16 -3.63
C TYR A 112 -10.27 28.54 -4.94
N GLY A 113 -8.98 28.71 -5.30
CA GLY A 113 -8.38 28.12 -6.50
C GLY A 113 -7.57 26.82 -6.28
N LYS A 114 -7.37 26.39 -5.03
CA LYS A 114 -6.64 25.13 -4.73
C LYS A 114 -7.61 23.95 -4.66
N LEU A 115 -7.15 22.77 -5.07
CA LEU A 115 -7.86 21.50 -4.91
C LEU A 115 -8.18 21.27 -3.42
N GLU A 116 -9.41 20.81 -3.16
CA GLU A 116 -9.83 20.40 -1.82
C GLU A 116 -8.83 19.39 -1.22
N PRO A 117 -8.46 19.53 0.07
CA PRO A 117 -7.38 18.74 0.68
C PRO A 117 -7.66 17.23 0.63
N GLN A 118 -8.92 16.83 0.74
CA GLN A 118 -9.34 15.44 0.61
C GLN A 118 -9.04 14.87 -0.79
N ARG A 119 -9.28 15.66 -1.84
CA ARG A 119 -9.00 15.25 -3.21
C ARG A 119 -7.49 15.13 -3.46
N GLN A 120 -6.70 16.05 -2.90
CA GLN A 120 -5.24 15.96 -2.99
C GLN A 120 -4.72 14.67 -2.33
N GLN A 121 -5.24 14.30 -1.15
CA GLN A 121 -4.84 13.08 -0.46
C GLN A 121 -5.29 11.81 -1.21
N MET A 122 -6.46 11.85 -1.83
CA MET A 122 -6.95 10.78 -2.71
C MET A 122 -6.01 10.55 -3.89
N GLU A 123 -5.59 11.61 -4.58
CA GLU A 123 -4.69 11.51 -5.74
C GLU A 123 -3.32 10.94 -5.33
N LEU A 124 -2.79 11.34 -4.18
CA LEU A 124 -1.57 10.74 -3.62
C LEU A 124 -1.78 9.24 -3.36
N PHE A 125 -2.87 8.85 -2.69
CA PHE A 125 -3.15 7.46 -2.38
C PHE A 125 -3.30 6.58 -3.64
N LYS A 126 -3.92 7.09 -4.70
CA LYS A 126 -4.00 6.39 -6.00
C LYS A 126 -2.61 6.13 -6.60
N LEU A 127 -1.76 7.14 -6.60
CA LEU A 127 -0.38 7.02 -7.07
C LEU A 127 0.38 5.97 -6.26
N GLU A 128 0.24 5.99 -4.94
CA GLU A 128 0.89 5.01 -4.07
C GLU A 128 0.39 3.59 -4.32
N SER A 129 -0.92 3.40 -4.45
CA SER A 129 -1.54 2.09 -4.72
C SER A 129 -1.00 1.46 -6.02
N SER A 130 -0.90 2.25 -7.09
CA SER A 130 -0.33 1.80 -8.36
C SER A 130 1.13 1.34 -8.22
N GLN A 131 1.95 2.09 -7.48
CA GLN A 131 3.35 1.71 -7.21
C GLN A 131 3.45 0.40 -6.41
N GLN A 132 2.56 0.17 -5.45
CA GLN A 132 2.56 -1.06 -4.65
C GLN A 132 2.25 -2.30 -5.49
N ILE A 133 1.30 -2.20 -6.43
CA ILE A 133 0.95 -3.29 -7.34
C ILE A 133 2.16 -3.67 -8.21
N GLU A 134 2.91 -2.68 -8.70
CA GLU A 134 4.13 -2.92 -9.49
C GLU A 134 5.22 -3.61 -8.67
N LEU A 135 5.45 -3.20 -7.42
CA LEU A 135 6.40 -3.85 -6.51
C LEU A 135 6.01 -5.31 -6.23
N LEU A 136 4.73 -5.59 -6.07
CA LEU A 136 4.23 -6.97 -5.87
C LEU A 136 4.44 -7.83 -7.11
N ARG A 137 4.21 -7.27 -8.29
CA ARG A 137 4.50 -7.90 -9.58
C ARG A 137 5.99 -8.22 -9.71
N LEU A 138 6.88 -7.27 -9.43
CA LEU A 138 8.34 -7.49 -9.43
C LEU A 138 8.76 -8.59 -8.45
N ARG A 139 8.22 -8.59 -7.23
CA ARG A 139 8.50 -9.64 -6.22
C ARG A 139 8.04 -11.02 -6.67
N SER A 140 6.89 -11.12 -7.35
CA SER A 140 6.41 -12.40 -7.93
C SER A 140 7.34 -12.92 -9.03
N PHE A 141 7.78 -12.04 -9.92
CA PHE A 141 8.78 -12.38 -10.95
C PHE A 141 10.10 -12.84 -10.33
N LEU A 142 10.62 -12.10 -9.34
CA LEU A 142 11.88 -12.46 -8.69
C LEU A 142 11.77 -13.81 -7.98
N LYS A 143 10.65 -14.10 -7.30
CA LYS A 143 10.39 -15.42 -6.70
C LYS A 143 10.34 -16.56 -7.71
N LEU A 144 9.85 -16.31 -8.92
CA LEU A 144 9.85 -17.31 -9.99
C LEU A 144 11.29 -17.66 -10.40
N TYR A 145 12.15 -16.65 -10.50
CA TYR A 145 13.56 -16.84 -10.86
C TYR A 145 14.39 -17.50 -9.75
N THR A 146 14.08 -17.28 -8.47
CA THR A 146 14.79 -17.96 -7.37
C THR A 146 14.39 -19.43 -7.20
N ASN A 147 13.19 -19.81 -7.62
CA ASN A 147 12.64 -21.16 -7.42
C ASN A 147 12.72 -22.06 -8.68
N MET A 148 13.26 -21.55 -9.80
CA MET A 148 13.34 -22.29 -11.06
C MET A 148 14.71 -22.99 -11.22
N PRO A 149 14.78 -24.27 -11.66
CA PRO A 149 16.05 -24.92 -11.94
C PRO A 149 16.78 -24.24 -13.10
N THR A 150 18.12 -24.19 -13.00
CA THR A 150 19.02 -23.45 -13.90
C THR A 150 18.85 -23.79 -15.38
N SER A 151 18.46 -25.03 -15.70
CA SER A 151 18.20 -25.48 -17.08
C SER A 151 16.99 -24.80 -17.73
N LYS A 152 15.90 -24.60 -16.97
CA LYS A 152 14.72 -23.88 -17.46
C LYS A 152 14.95 -22.38 -17.56
N LEU A 153 15.75 -21.83 -16.64
CA LEU A 153 16.23 -20.45 -16.67
C LEU A 153 17.02 -20.15 -17.95
N ALA A 154 17.97 -21.01 -18.31
CA ALA A 154 18.75 -20.87 -19.54
C ALA A 154 17.88 -20.90 -20.80
N ALA A 155 16.90 -21.82 -20.85
CA ALA A 155 15.92 -21.88 -21.94
C ALA A 155 15.05 -20.60 -22.00
N TYR A 156 14.64 -20.06 -20.86
CA TYR A 156 13.86 -18.82 -20.77
C TYR A 156 14.69 -17.60 -21.23
N MET A 157 15.94 -17.47 -20.77
CA MET A 157 16.86 -16.40 -21.20
C MET A 157 17.11 -16.42 -22.71
N ASN A 158 17.26 -17.61 -23.30
CA ASN A 158 17.44 -17.76 -24.75
C ASN A 158 16.16 -17.45 -25.54
N SER A 159 14.98 -17.64 -24.95
CA SER A 159 13.69 -17.30 -25.55
C SER A 159 13.34 -15.81 -25.48
N VAL A 160 13.95 -15.06 -24.55
CA VAL A 160 13.68 -13.62 -24.32
C VAL A 160 14.54 -12.70 -25.21
N SER A 161 15.47 -13.24 -26.00
CA SER A 161 16.12 -12.51 -27.10
C SER A 161 15.43 -12.82 -28.43
N PRO A 162 14.81 -11.81 -29.10
CA PRO A 162 15.62 -10.91 -29.90
C PRO A 162 15.16 -9.42 -29.89
N VAL A 163 16.13 -8.49 -30.09
CA VAL A 163 15.95 -7.06 -30.43
C VAL A 163 15.51 -6.08 -29.31
N GLN A 164 16.46 -5.65 -28.47
CA GLN A 164 16.60 -4.24 -28.05
C GLN A 164 18.07 -3.82 -27.94
N LYS A 165 18.84 -4.09 -29.00
CA LYS A 165 20.12 -3.40 -29.28
C LYS A 165 19.87 -2.32 -30.33
N HIS A 166 19.01 -1.33 -30.09
CA HIS A 166 19.06 -0.07 -30.86
C HIS A 166 18.59 1.11 -30.00
N ARG A 167 19.56 2.00 -29.71
CA ARG A 167 19.41 3.39 -29.24
C ARG A 167 18.73 3.63 -27.88
N ARG A 168 19.50 3.45 -26.82
CA ARG A 168 19.73 4.55 -25.86
C ARG A 168 21.22 4.64 -25.61
N ARG A 169 21.89 5.63 -26.22
CA ARG A 169 23.24 6.02 -25.84
C ARG A 169 23.12 6.72 -24.49
N PRO A 170 23.78 6.28 -23.41
CA PRO A 170 24.21 7.19 -22.37
C PRO A 170 25.43 7.94 -22.93
N CYS A 171 25.37 9.26 -22.90
CA CYS A 171 26.50 10.11 -23.24
C CYS A 171 27.68 9.82 -22.29
N VAL A 172 28.83 9.52 -22.89
CA VAL A 172 30.18 9.95 -22.48
C VAL A 172 30.61 9.63 -21.03
N ASN A 173 31.56 8.70 -20.90
CA ASN A 173 32.92 9.06 -20.52
C ASN A 173 33.90 7.98 -20.99
N SER A 174 34.71 8.37 -21.97
CA SER A 174 35.95 7.70 -22.34
C SER A 174 36.89 7.75 -21.14
N ASN A 175 37.43 6.61 -20.74
CA ASN A 175 38.77 6.40 -20.17
C ASN A 175 38.79 5.08 -19.39
N ALA A 176 39.13 3.99 -20.06
CA ALA A 176 39.80 2.83 -19.46
C ALA A 176 40.21 1.88 -20.59
N THR A 177 41.37 2.17 -21.15
CA THR A 177 42.17 1.26 -21.95
C THR A 177 42.84 0.29 -20.98
N GLU A 178 42.53 -1.00 -20.98
CA GLU A 178 43.50 -2.05 -20.58
C GLU A 178 43.00 -3.43 -21.03
N VAL A 179 43.54 -3.91 -22.16
CA VAL A 179 44.58 -4.95 -22.29
C VAL A 179 43.97 -6.35 -22.45
N ALA A 180 44.17 -6.87 -23.64
CA ALA A 180 43.83 -8.20 -24.09
C ALA A 180 44.89 -9.20 -23.61
N GLU A 181 44.45 -10.37 -23.14
CA GLU A 181 45.29 -11.57 -23.03
C GLU A 181 44.80 -12.60 -24.08
N PRO A 182 45.70 -13.14 -24.93
CA PRO A 182 45.33 -13.96 -26.07
C PRO A 182 45.09 -15.44 -25.72
N SER A 183 44.14 -16.02 -26.43
CA SER A 183 43.89 -17.45 -26.56
C SER A 183 45.12 -18.21 -27.09
N THR A 184 45.55 -19.25 -26.38
CA THR A 184 46.45 -20.29 -26.94
C THR A 184 45.70 -21.61 -27.07
N THR A 185 45.35 -21.95 -28.31
CA THR A 185 45.07 -23.30 -28.81
C THR A 185 46.27 -23.82 -29.57
N SER A 186 46.78 -25.00 -29.21
CA SER A 186 47.60 -25.96 -30.00
C SER A 186 48.41 -26.80 -28.98
N THR A 187 48.48 -28.13 -28.99
CA THR A 187 48.36 -29.14 -30.05
C THR A 187 48.05 -30.47 -29.39
#